data_AF-A0A938U4G7-F1
#
_entry.id   AF-A0A938U4G7-F1
#
_cell.length_a   1.000
_cell.length_b   1.000
_cell.length_c   1.000
_cell.angle_alpha   90.00
_cell.angle_beta   90.00
_cell.angle_gamma   90.00
#
_symmetry.space_group_name_H-M   'P 1'
#
loop_
_entity.id
_entity.type
_entity.pdbx_description
1 polymer ?
#
loop_
_entity_poly.entity_id
_entity_poly.type
_entity_poly.pdbx_seq_one_letter_code
_entity_poly.pdbx_strand_id
1 'polypeptide(L)'
;MILNLDNARPTSHHASRPAAGDALLHPAVVAALAVLVVNDHVGKDLARGTAWATLTGKASDVAGVLFLPVLVVAGLELAAAARGRYRGPSARMAMIVAALVAVAFAAMKTHPLAGDVYRYATGALQWPWHAAVAAVHGRVAPPVLPVRHVVDPTDLVALPAAGWAIAQARARARSWASSGATNAANDAR
;
A
#
# COMPACT_ATOMS: atom_id res chain seq x y z
N MET A 1 -29.67 -13.10 50.45
CA MET A 1 -28.44 -12.44 49.94
C MET A 1 -28.27 -12.86 48.49
N ILE A 2 -28.90 -12.13 47.58
CA ILE A 2 -28.92 -12.45 46.14
C ILE A 2 -27.75 -11.70 45.50
N LEU A 3 -26.78 -12.42 44.95
CA LEU A 3 -25.68 -11.85 44.19
C LEU A 3 -26.24 -11.21 42.91
N ASN A 4 -26.14 -9.89 42.82
CA ASN A 4 -26.52 -9.11 41.66
C ASN A 4 -25.45 -9.27 40.57
N LEU A 5 -25.73 -10.08 39.54
CA LEU A 5 -24.81 -10.42 38.44
C LEU A 5 -24.96 -9.49 37.21
N ASP A 6 -25.67 -8.35 37.33
CA ASP A 6 -26.09 -7.54 36.18
C ASP A 6 -25.11 -6.44 35.73
N ASN A 7 -23.80 -6.54 35.97
CA ASN A 7 -22.88 -5.45 35.57
C ASN A 7 -21.63 -5.87 34.77
N ALA A 8 -21.70 -6.99 34.05
CA ALA A 8 -20.80 -7.22 32.92
C ALA A 8 -21.33 -6.44 31.70
N ARG A 9 -21.26 -5.09 31.73
CA ARG A 9 -21.39 -4.31 30.49
C ARG A 9 -20.24 -4.77 29.58
N PRO A 10 -20.50 -5.28 28.37
CA PRO A 10 -19.43 -5.56 27.43
C PRO A 10 -18.63 -4.27 27.26
N THR A 11 -17.34 -4.31 27.55
CA THR A 11 -16.41 -3.21 27.28
C THR A 11 -16.59 -2.86 25.82
N SER A 12 -17.26 -1.74 25.56
CA SER A 12 -17.48 -1.23 24.23
C SER A 12 -16.09 -0.97 23.67
N HIS A 13 -15.60 -1.86 22.79
CA HIS A 13 -14.51 -1.52 21.89
C HIS A 13 -14.97 -0.24 21.19
N HIS A 14 -14.49 0.90 21.66
CA HIS A 14 -14.72 2.17 21.00
C HIS A 14 -14.06 1.98 19.64
N ALA A 15 -14.88 1.75 18.61
CA ALA A 15 -14.41 1.70 17.25
C ALA A 15 -13.78 3.07 16.97
N SER A 16 -12.46 3.14 17.17
CA SER A 16 -11.69 4.36 17.01
C SER A 16 -11.91 4.86 15.59
N ARG A 17 -12.28 6.15 15.48
CA ARG A 17 -12.51 6.78 14.18
C ARG A 17 -11.30 6.56 13.28
N PRO A 18 -11.49 6.17 12.00
CA PRO A 18 -10.39 6.04 11.08
C PRO A 18 -9.54 7.31 11.02
N ALA A 19 -8.23 7.19 11.18
CA ALA A 19 -7.29 8.31 11.13
C ALA A 19 -6.64 8.42 9.74
N ALA A 20 -6.08 9.60 9.44
CA ALA A 20 -5.33 9.80 8.19
C ALA A 20 -4.16 8.81 8.10
N GLY A 21 -4.11 8.04 7.02
CA GLY A 21 -3.05 7.05 6.78
C GLY A 21 -3.14 5.75 7.58
N ASP A 22 -4.14 5.56 8.44
CA ASP A 22 -4.29 4.36 9.27
C ASP A 22 -4.44 3.05 8.46
N ALA A 23 -4.86 3.16 7.19
CA ALA A 23 -4.96 2.06 6.26
C ALA A 23 -3.64 1.29 6.06
N LEU A 24 -2.50 1.95 6.27
CA LEU A 24 -1.17 1.33 6.21
C LEU A 24 -0.92 0.34 7.35
N LEU A 25 -1.63 0.48 8.47
CA LEU A 25 -1.51 -0.42 9.62
C LEU A 25 -2.41 -1.65 9.48
N HIS A 26 -3.18 -1.75 8.39
CA HIS A 26 -4.02 -2.91 8.15
C HIS A 26 -3.17 -4.18 8.00
N PRO A 27 -3.50 -5.31 8.66
CA PRO A 27 -2.67 -6.53 8.63
C PRO A 27 -2.30 -7.01 7.22
N ALA A 28 -3.24 -6.95 6.28
CA ALA A 28 -2.98 -7.30 4.87
C ALA A 28 -1.95 -6.37 4.18
N VAL A 29 -1.92 -5.08 4.53
CA VAL A 29 -0.94 -4.11 3.98
C VAL A 29 0.43 -4.38 4.58
N VAL A 30 0.50 -4.62 5.89
CA VAL A 30 1.75 -4.99 6.57
C VAL A 30 2.28 -6.31 6.01
N ALA A 31 1.42 -7.30 5.80
CA ALA A 31 1.80 -8.57 5.18
C ALA A 31 2.30 -8.37 3.73
N ALA A 32 1.64 -7.53 2.93
CA ALA A 32 2.10 -7.21 1.58
C ALA A 32 3.46 -6.49 1.60
N LEU A 33 3.67 -5.54 2.51
CA LEU A 33 4.96 -4.87 2.69
C LEU A 33 6.04 -5.87 3.14
N ALA A 34 5.73 -6.78 4.06
CA ALA A 34 6.64 -7.82 4.49
C ALA A 34 7.01 -8.76 3.33
N VAL A 35 6.03 -9.15 2.50
CA VAL A 35 6.29 -9.90 1.27
C VAL A 35 7.21 -9.12 0.36
N LEU A 36 6.95 -7.84 0.06
CA LEU A 36 7.82 -7.02 -0.78
C LEU A 36 9.25 -6.98 -0.25
N VAL A 37 9.44 -6.65 1.04
CA VAL A 37 10.78 -6.52 1.63
C VAL A 37 11.50 -7.86 1.67
N VAL A 38 10.89 -8.90 2.25
CA VAL A 38 11.55 -10.19 2.43
C VAL A 38 11.76 -10.89 1.08
N ASN A 39 10.77 -10.87 0.20
CA ASN A 39 10.87 -11.54 -1.08
C ASN A 39 11.85 -10.84 -2.02
N ASP A 40 11.87 -9.51 -2.06
CA ASP A 40 12.77 -8.79 -2.97
C ASP A 40 14.23 -8.79 -2.50
N HIS A 41 14.49 -8.92 -1.20
CA HIS A 41 15.86 -8.92 -0.65
C HIS A 41 16.43 -10.31 -0.39
N VAL A 42 15.57 -11.30 -0.11
CA VAL A 42 16.01 -12.66 0.28
C VAL A 42 15.40 -13.71 -0.65
N GLY A 43 14.08 -13.67 -0.83
CA GLY A 43 13.33 -14.71 -1.55
C GLY A 43 13.81 -14.90 -3.00
N LYS A 44 13.99 -13.80 -3.74
CA LYS A 44 14.47 -13.84 -5.12
C LYS A 44 15.89 -14.36 -5.25
N ASP A 45 16.74 -14.13 -4.25
CA ASP A 45 18.13 -14.56 -4.24
C ASP A 45 18.25 -16.06 -3.96
N LEU A 46 17.45 -16.57 -3.03
CA LEU A 46 17.36 -18.00 -2.70
C LEU A 46 16.69 -18.82 -3.80
N ALA A 47 15.73 -18.24 -4.53
CA ALA A 47 15.00 -18.95 -5.57
C ALA A 47 15.73 -19.02 -6.92
N ARG A 48 16.88 -18.34 -7.09
CA ARG A 48 17.63 -18.32 -8.37
C ARG A 48 17.97 -19.74 -8.83
N GLY A 49 17.67 -20.04 -10.09
CA GLY A 49 17.94 -21.35 -10.70
C GLY A 49 16.92 -22.44 -10.36
N THR A 50 15.86 -22.13 -9.62
CA THR A 50 14.79 -23.07 -9.26
C THR A 50 13.46 -22.72 -9.95
N ALA A 51 12.53 -23.67 -10.00
CA ALA A 51 11.16 -23.43 -10.45
C ALA A 51 10.40 -22.40 -9.58
N TRP A 52 10.89 -22.09 -8.37
CA TRP A 52 10.26 -21.15 -7.44
C TRP A 52 10.50 -19.68 -7.82
N ALA A 53 11.49 -19.39 -8.67
CA ALA A 53 11.83 -18.02 -9.07
C ALA A 53 10.63 -17.27 -9.69
N THR A 54 9.81 -17.95 -10.50
CA THR A 54 8.62 -17.35 -11.13
C THR A 54 7.53 -17.04 -10.12
N LEU A 55 7.33 -17.90 -9.13
CA LEU A 55 6.32 -17.69 -8.08
C LEU A 55 6.68 -16.49 -7.18
N THR A 56 7.96 -16.34 -6.85
CA THR A 56 8.43 -15.16 -6.09
C THR A 56 8.17 -13.85 -6.84
N GLY A 57 8.36 -13.81 -8.16
CA GLY A 57 8.05 -12.63 -8.97
C GLY A 57 6.58 -12.20 -8.85
N LYS A 58 5.67 -13.15 -9.03
CA LYS A 58 4.22 -12.90 -9.00
C LYS A 58 3.70 -12.54 -7.62
N ALA A 59 4.29 -13.11 -6.57
CA ALA A 59 3.95 -12.74 -5.20
C ALA A 59 4.28 -11.26 -4.91
N SER A 60 5.44 -10.76 -5.36
CA SER A 60 5.78 -9.35 -5.25
C SER A 60 4.85 -8.46 -6.08
N ASP A 61 4.44 -8.90 -7.27
CA ASP A 61 3.49 -8.14 -8.09
C ASP A 61 2.13 -7.99 -7.40
N VAL A 62 1.57 -9.08 -6.86
CA VAL A 62 0.32 -9.05 -6.06
C VAL A 62 0.46 -8.12 -4.86
N ALA A 63 1.57 -8.25 -4.12
CA ALA A 63 1.84 -7.42 -2.95
C ALA A 63 1.96 -5.93 -3.32
N GLY A 64 2.66 -5.61 -4.42
CA GLY A 64 2.81 -4.26 -4.94
C GLY A 64 1.49 -3.64 -5.38
N VAL A 65 0.67 -4.37 -6.14
CA VAL A 65 -0.64 -3.90 -6.62
C VAL A 65 -1.63 -3.71 -5.46
N LEU A 66 -1.52 -4.50 -4.39
CA LEU A 66 -2.29 -4.31 -3.16
C LEU A 66 -1.81 -3.09 -2.36
N PHE A 67 -0.50 -2.98 -2.16
CA PHE A 67 0.13 -2.01 -1.26
C PHE A 67 0.15 -0.59 -1.84
N LEU A 68 0.56 -0.44 -3.09
CA LEU A 68 0.87 0.85 -3.68
C LEU A 68 -0.31 1.83 -3.70
N PRO A 69 -1.55 1.43 -4.04
CA PRO A 69 -2.69 2.33 -3.98
C PRO A 69 -2.95 2.83 -2.55
N VAL A 70 -2.81 1.96 -1.56
CA VAL A 70 -3.01 2.30 -0.15
C VAL A 70 -1.94 3.28 0.32
N LEU A 71 -0.68 3.08 -0.07
CA LEU A 71 0.41 3.98 0.23
C LEU A 71 0.17 5.39 -0.33
N VAL A 72 -0.23 5.48 -1.60
CA VAL A 72 -0.50 6.77 -2.24
C VAL A 72 -1.68 7.47 -1.57
N VAL A 73 -2.77 6.75 -1.29
CA VAL A 73 -3.93 7.30 -0.56
C VAL A 73 -3.52 7.79 0.83
N ALA A 74 -2.77 7.00 1.58
CA ALA A 74 -2.30 7.37 2.91
C ALA A 74 -1.42 8.63 2.89
N GLY A 75 -0.50 8.75 1.91
CA GLY A 75 0.30 9.96 1.71
C GLY A 75 -0.55 11.19 1.41
N LEU A 76 -1.59 11.06 0.57
CA LEU A 76 -2.52 12.15 0.27
C LEU A 76 -3.37 12.54 1.50
N GLU A 77 -3.83 11.56 2.28
CA GLU A 77 -4.56 11.80 3.53
C GLU A 77 -3.68 12.54 4.56
N LEU A 78 -2.44 12.11 4.75
CA LEU A 78 -1.47 12.77 5.64
C LEU A 78 -1.13 14.19 5.18
N ALA A 79 -0.91 14.39 3.88
CA ALA A 79 -0.67 15.72 3.31
C ALA A 79 -1.89 16.65 3.49
N ALA A 80 -3.11 16.12 3.37
CA ALA A 80 -4.32 16.88 3.66
C ALA A 80 -4.44 17.21 5.15
N ALA A 81 -4.11 16.27 6.04
CA ALA A 81 -4.12 16.47 7.49
C ALA A 81 -3.12 17.53 7.93
N ALA A 82 -1.89 17.49 7.42
CA ALA A 82 -0.86 18.49 7.67
C ALA A 82 -1.28 19.92 7.23
N ARG A 83 -2.22 20.02 6.27
CA ARG A 83 -2.79 21.30 5.79
C ARG A 83 -4.11 21.65 6.47
N GLY A 84 -4.59 20.89 7.46
CA GLY A 84 -5.88 21.08 8.10
C GLY A 84 -7.10 20.81 7.20
N ARG A 85 -6.91 20.06 6.10
CA ARG A 85 -7.93 19.79 5.06
C ARG A 85 -8.43 18.35 5.06
N TYR A 86 -8.03 17.53 6.03
CA TYR A 86 -8.48 16.14 6.10
C TYR A 86 -9.96 16.08 6.46
N ARG A 87 -10.74 15.36 5.65
CA ARG A 87 -12.21 15.23 5.79
C ARG A 87 -12.65 13.78 6.01
N GLY A 88 -11.73 12.91 6.39
CA GLY A 88 -11.96 11.47 6.50
C GLY A 88 -11.59 10.68 5.23
N PRO A 89 -11.77 9.35 5.26
CA PRO A 89 -11.41 8.46 4.15
C PRO A 89 -12.31 8.69 2.93
N SER A 90 -11.72 8.68 1.72
CA SER A 90 -12.46 8.86 0.46
C SER A 90 -12.37 7.62 -0.45
N ALA A 91 -13.48 6.89 -0.58
CA ALA A 91 -13.58 5.73 -1.47
C ALA A 91 -13.38 6.10 -2.95
N ARG A 92 -13.81 7.30 -3.37
CA ARG A 92 -13.61 7.80 -4.74
C ARG A 92 -12.14 8.04 -5.03
N MET A 93 -11.41 8.65 -4.09
CA MET A 93 -9.97 8.87 -4.22
C MET A 93 -9.23 7.54 -4.31
N ALA A 94 -9.55 6.60 -3.42
CA ALA A 94 -8.95 5.27 -3.44
C ALA A 94 -9.24 4.51 -4.75
N MET A 95 -10.45 4.63 -5.30
CA MET A 95 -10.80 4.04 -6.60
C MET A 95 -9.98 4.63 -7.74
N ILE A 96 -9.85 5.96 -7.81
CA ILE A 96 -9.06 6.63 -8.84
C ILE A 96 -7.59 6.19 -8.75
N VAL A 97 -7.01 6.23 -7.55
CA VAL A 97 -5.63 5.82 -7.31
C VAL A 97 -5.42 4.34 -7.65
N ALA A 98 -6.30 3.45 -7.21
CA ALA A 98 -6.21 2.02 -7.52
C ALA A 98 -6.33 1.75 -9.03
N ALA A 99 -7.22 2.47 -9.73
CA ALA A 99 -7.34 2.36 -11.19
C ALA A 99 -6.07 2.85 -11.89
N LEU A 100 -5.51 3.98 -11.48
CA LEU A 100 -4.26 4.51 -12.04
C LEU A 100 -3.09 3.54 -11.82
N VAL A 101 -2.97 2.96 -10.63
CA VAL A 101 -1.95 1.94 -10.34
C VAL A 101 -2.16 0.69 -11.20
N ALA A 102 -3.39 0.19 -11.31
CA ALA A 102 -3.72 -0.98 -12.12
C ALA A 102 -3.40 -0.76 -13.61
N VAL A 103 -3.74 0.42 -14.15
CA VAL A 103 -3.44 0.79 -15.54
C VAL A 103 -1.93 0.93 -15.74
N ALA A 104 -1.22 1.62 -14.85
CA ALA A 104 0.23 1.76 -14.93
C ALA A 104 0.94 0.40 -14.87
N PHE A 105 0.50 -0.49 -13.96
CA PHE A 105 0.99 -1.85 -13.83
C PHE A 105 0.74 -2.67 -15.10
N ALA A 106 -0.48 -2.63 -15.65
CA ALA A 106 -0.80 -3.34 -16.88
C ALA A 106 0.06 -2.83 -18.04
N ALA A 107 0.23 -1.51 -18.18
CA ALA A 107 1.05 -0.90 -19.22
C ALA A 107 2.51 -1.35 -19.13
N MET A 108 3.14 -1.31 -17.94
CA MET A 108 4.55 -1.74 -17.78
C MET A 108 4.76 -3.25 -18.00
N LYS A 109 3.74 -4.08 -17.81
CA LYS A 109 3.80 -5.54 -18.03
C LYS A 109 3.46 -5.97 -19.46
N THR A 110 2.92 -5.07 -20.28
CA THR A 110 2.48 -5.39 -21.65
C THR A 110 3.17 -4.59 -22.73
N HIS A 111 3.69 -3.40 -22.42
CA HIS A 111 4.27 -2.49 -23.40
C HIS A 111 5.76 -2.19 -23.08
N PRO A 112 6.70 -2.43 -24.03
CA PRO A 112 8.14 -2.21 -23.79
C PRO A 112 8.49 -0.80 -23.34
N LEU A 113 7.93 0.22 -24.01
CA LEU A 113 8.18 1.63 -23.65
C LEU A 113 7.76 1.97 -22.22
N ALA A 114 6.62 1.45 -21.75
CA ALA A 114 6.18 1.65 -20.38
C ALA A 114 7.09 0.92 -19.39
N GLY A 115 7.57 -0.27 -19.75
CA GLY A 115 8.60 -0.99 -19.01
C GLY A 115 9.90 -0.19 -18.88
N ASP A 116 10.38 0.43 -19.96
CA ASP A 116 11.60 1.25 -19.91
C ASP A 116 11.41 2.52 -19.08
N VAL A 117 10.28 3.21 -19.21
CA VAL A 117 9.94 4.34 -18.32
C VAL A 117 9.99 3.92 -16.86
N TYR A 118 9.39 2.77 -16.51
CA TYR A 118 9.46 2.23 -15.15
C TYR A 118 10.90 1.94 -14.71
N ARG A 119 11.73 1.36 -15.59
CA ARG A 119 13.13 1.03 -15.27
C ARG A 119 13.96 2.26 -14.95
N TYR A 120 13.84 3.31 -15.75
CA TYR A 120 14.58 4.56 -15.56
C TYR A 120 14.04 5.37 -14.38
N ALA A 121 12.71 5.48 -14.25
CA ALA A 121 12.10 6.18 -13.13
C ALA A 121 12.53 5.56 -11.80
N THR A 122 12.41 4.23 -11.66
CA THR A 122 12.80 3.53 -10.43
C THR A 122 14.31 3.65 -10.17
N GLY A 123 15.14 3.55 -11.21
CA GLY A 123 16.59 3.77 -11.08
C GLY A 123 16.93 5.18 -10.58
N ALA A 124 16.24 6.21 -11.10
CA ALA A 124 16.40 7.58 -10.65
C ALA A 124 15.94 7.79 -9.21
N LEU A 125 14.85 7.15 -8.78
CA LEU A 125 14.38 7.19 -7.38
C LEU A 125 15.37 6.53 -6.40
N GLN A 126 16.07 5.48 -6.82
CA GLN A 126 17.06 4.78 -6.00
C GLN A 126 18.41 5.50 -5.94
N TRP A 127 18.72 6.32 -6.94
CA TRP A 127 20.03 6.96 -7.08
C TRP A 127 20.48 7.80 -5.87
N PRO A 128 19.64 8.65 -5.22
CA PRO A 128 20.08 9.43 -4.07
C PRO A 128 20.64 8.58 -2.93
N TRP A 129 20.05 7.41 -2.70
CA TRP A 129 20.53 6.48 -1.69
C TRP A 129 21.88 5.87 -2.08
N HIS A 130 22.02 5.41 -3.33
CA HIS A 130 23.29 4.88 -3.84
C HIS A 130 24.41 5.92 -3.82
N ALA A 131 24.10 7.17 -4.15
CA ALA A 131 25.04 8.30 -4.09
C ALA A 131 25.48 8.59 -2.65
N ALA A 132 24.55 8.60 -1.69
CA ALA A 132 24.87 8.78 -0.27
C ALA A 132 25.76 7.66 0.26
N VAL A 133 25.45 6.40 -0.06
CA VAL A 133 26.28 5.25 0.32
C VAL A 133 27.67 5.34 -0.32
N ALA A 134 27.77 5.73 -1.59
CA ALA A 134 29.07 5.91 -2.25
C ALA A 134 29.91 6.99 -1.55
N ALA A 135 29.30 8.13 -1.21
CA ALA A 135 29.96 9.22 -0.51
C ALA A 135 30.50 8.81 0.87
N VAL A 136 29.71 8.09 1.67
CA VAL A 136 30.13 7.57 2.99
C VAL A 136 31.35 6.63 2.89
N HIS A 137 31.48 5.91 1.77
CA HIS A 137 32.60 4.99 1.52
C HIS A 137 33.75 5.64 0.72
N GLY A 138 33.74 6.96 0.51
CA GLY A 138 34.77 7.66 -0.27
C GLY A 138 34.83 7.27 -1.75
N ARG A 139 33.72 6.75 -2.31
CA ARG A 139 33.61 6.34 -3.72
C ARG A 139 32.93 7.42 -4.55
N VAL A 140 33.22 7.45 -5.85
CA VAL A 140 32.52 8.30 -6.82
C VAL A 140 31.06 7.85 -6.92
N ALA A 141 30.14 8.81 -6.98
CA ALA A 141 28.71 8.53 -7.14
C ALA A 141 28.47 7.72 -8.42
N PRO A 142 27.72 6.60 -8.36
CA PRO A 142 27.42 5.82 -9.56
C PRO A 142 26.49 6.62 -10.49
N PRO A 143 26.50 6.35 -11.81
CA PRO A 143 25.49 6.90 -12.70
C PRO A 143 24.09 6.36 -12.35
N VAL A 144 23.04 7.06 -12.82
CA VAL A 144 21.67 6.53 -12.75
C VAL A 144 21.58 5.32 -13.69
N LEU A 145 21.38 4.13 -13.12
CA LEU A 145 21.25 2.90 -13.89
C LEU A 145 19.78 2.43 -13.89
N PRO A 146 19.27 1.94 -15.02
CA PRO A 146 17.93 1.39 -15.08
C PRO A 146 17.85 0.10 -14.24
N VAL A 147 16.75 -0.08 -13.52
CA VAL A 147 16.51 -1.35 -12.81
C VAL A 147 16.20 -2.49 -13.79
N ARG A 148 16.38 -3.73 -13.34
CA ARG A 148 15.96 -4.91 -14.10
C ARG A 148 14.44 -5.03 -14.05
N HIS A 149 13.82 -5.08 -15.23
CA HIS A 149 12.38 -5.32 -15.40
C HIS A 149 12.19 -6.35 -16.50
N VAL A 150 11.21 -7.23 -16.33
CA VAL A 150 10.83 -8.23 -17.33
C VAL A 150 9.38 -7.95 -17.71
N VAL A 151 9.13 -7.84 -19.01
CA VAL A 151 7.77 -7.67 -19.55
C VAL A 151 7.15 -9.06 -19.63
N ASP A 152 6.26 -9.37 -18.69
CA ASP A 152 5.52 -10.63 -18.62
C ASP A 152 4.01 -10.34 -18.45
N PRO A 153 3.20 -10.49 -19.52
CA PRO A 153 1.75 -10.30 -19.45
C PRO A 153 1.05 -11.27 -18.48
N THR A 154 1.68 -12.38 -18.12
CA THR A 154 1.11 -13.28 -17.12
C THR A 154 1.18 -12.70 -15.71
N ASP A 155 1.78 -11.54 -15.49
CA ASP A 155 1.71 -10.84 -14.20
C ASP A 155 0.40 -10.08 -13.99
N LEU A 156 -0.44 -9.97 -15.03
CA LEU A 156 -1.78 -9.36 -14.94
C LEU A 156 -2.71 -10.10 -13.97
N VAL A 157 -2.36 -11.33 -13.54
CA VAL A 157 -3.09 -12.02 -12.46
C VAL A 157 -3.05 -11.25 -11.14
N ALA A 158 -2.13 -10.29 -10.98
CA ALA A 158 -2.03 -9.43 -9.81
C ALA A 158 -3.12 -8.35 -9.75
N LEU A 159 -3.74 -7.98 -10.89
CA LEU A 159 -4.71 -6.88 -10.97
C LEU A 159 -5.91 -6.98 -10.01
N PRO A 160 -6.49 -8.16 -9.74
CA PRO A 160 -7.57 -8.28 -8.75
C PRO A 160 -7.19 -7.77 -7.36
N ALA A 161 -5.90 -7.76 -6.99
CA ALA A 161 -5.43 -7.24 -5.71
C ALA A 161 -5.68 -5.73 -5.56
N ALA A 162 -5.78 -4.96 -6.65
CA ALA A 162 -6.15 -3.55 -6.61
C ALA A 162 -7.60 -3.36 -6.11
N GLY A 163 -8.48 -4.33 -6.38
CA GLY A 163 -9.85 -4.34 -5.88
C GLY A 163 -9.93 -4.37 -4.35
N TRP A 164 -8.92 -4.97 -3.70
CA TRP A 164 -8.84 -5.00 -2.24
C TRP A 164 -8.67 -3.60 -1.64
N ALA A 165 -7.81 -2.76 -2.22
CA ALA A 165 -7.61 -1.38 -1.76
C ALA A 165 -8.91 -0.56 -1.81
N ILE A 166 -9.73 -0.79 -2.85
CA ILE A 166 -11.05 -0.16 -3.00
C ILE A 166 -12.02 -0.67 -1.92
N ALA A 167 -12.05 -1.99 -1.68
CA ALA A 167 -12.90 -2.59 -0.66
C ALA A 167 -12.57 -2.07 0.75
N GLN A 168 -11.28 -1.99 1.07
CA GLN A 168 -10.78 -1.46 2.33
C GLN A 168 -11.17 0.02 2.51
N ALA A 169 -10.97 0.87 1.49
CA ALA A 169 -11.35 2.28 1.55
C ALA A 169 -12.87 2.48 1.72
N ARG A 170 -13.69 1.64 1.06
CA ARG A 170 -15.15 1.65 1.25
C ARG A 170 -15.53 1.25 2.67
N ALA A 171 -14.87 0.26 3.27
CA ALA A 171 -15.09 -0.13 4.66
C ALA A 171 -14.74 1.03 5.62
N ARG A 172 -13.57 1.65 5.45
CA ARG A 172 -13.14 2.82 6.24
C ARG A 172 -14.13 3.99 6.14
N ALA A 173 -14.58 4.31 4.93
CA ALA A 173 -15.54 5.40 4.71
C ALA A 173 -16.89 5.15 5.41
N ARG A 174 -17.37 3.89 5.43
CA ARG A 174 -18.59 3.51 6.18
C ARG A 174 -18.41 3.67 7.68
N SER A 175 -17.29 3.18 8.23
CA SER A 175 -16.98 3.31 9.66
C SER A 175 -16.86 4.78 10.10
N TRP A 176 -16.27 5.64 9.26
CA TRP A 176 -16.19 7.08 9.52
C TRP A 176 -17.58 7.73 9.58
N ALA A 177 -18.46 7.40 8.64
CA ALA A 177 -19.82 7.93 8.60
C ALA A 177 -20.65 7.50 9.82
N SER A 178 -20.55 6.24 10.26
CA SER A 178 -21.28 5.76 11.44
C SER A 178 -20.80 6.43 12.73
N SER A 179 -19.49 6.63 12.90
CA SER A 179 -18.97 7.38 14.05
C SER A 179 -19.40 8.86 14.04
N GLY A 180 -19.61 9.46 12.87
CA GLY A 180 -20.17 10.81 12.74
C GLY A 180 -21.59 10.91 13.31
N ALA A 181 -22.46 9.98 12.91
CA ALA A 181 -23.86 9.93 13.34
C ALA A 181 -24.01 9.70 14.85
N THR A 182 -23.18 8.84 15.45
CA THR A 182 -23.22 8.58 16.89
C THR A 182 -22.88 9.82 17.72
N ASN A 183 -21.86 10.60 17.32
CA ASN A 183 -21.49 11.81 18.06
C ASN A 183 -22.61 12.86 18.01
N ALA A 184 -23.21 13.08 16.83
CA ALA A 184 -24.31 14.03 16.70
C ALA A 184 -25.53 13.67 17.57
N ALA A 185 -25.81 12.37 17.75
CA ALA A 185 -26.89 11.90 18.62
C ALA A 185 -26.58 12.08 20.12
N ASN A 186 -25.31 12.01 20.53
CA ASN A 186 -24.90 12.26 21.91
C ASN A 186 -24.89 13.75 22.25
N ASP A 187 -24.48 14.61 21.32
CA ASP A 187 -24.45 16.07 21.52
C ASP A 187 -25.86 16.69 21.63
N ALA A 188 -26.90 15.97 21.19
CA ALA A 188 -28.29 16.39 21.24
C ALA A 188 -29.03 16.00 22.53
N ARG A 189 -28.36 15.35 23.50
CA ARG A 189 -28.90 14.96 24.81
C ARG A 189 -28.37 15.86 25.92
#